data_AF-A0A8T5PIB8-F1
#
_entry.id   AF-A0A8T5PIB8-F1
#
_cell.length_a   1.000
_cell.length_b   1.000
_cell.length_c   1.000
_cell.angle_alpha   90.00
_cell.angle_beta   90.00
_cell.angle_gamma   90.00
#
_symmetry.space_group_name_H-M   'P 1'
#
loop_
_entity.id
_entity.type
_entity.pdbx_description
1 polymer ?
#
loop_
_entity_poly.entity_id
_entity_poly.type
_entity_poly.pdbx_seq_one_letter_code
_entity_poly.pdbx_strand_id
1 'polypeptide(L)' 'MILILANIKDRIKSFILQCKRVLLVASKPNKEEFRQAVKITGIGIVILGLIGFIIFLVFQILVFRL' A
#
# COMPACT_ATOMS: atom_id res chain seq x y z
N MET A 1 -14.78 36.80 14.75
CA MET A 1 -14.31 36.31 13.43
C MET A 1 -12.83 35.94 13.42
N ILE A 2 -11.91 36.84 13.83
CA ILE A 2 -10.45 36.57 13.89
C ILE A 2 -10.07 35.43 14.86
N LEU A 3 -10.79 35.27 15.97
CA LEU A 3 -10.53 34.22 16.97
C LEU A 3 -10.83 32.79 16.47
N ILE A 4 -11.75 32.65 15.52
CA ILE A 4 -12.10 31.36 14.89
C ILE A 4 -10.99 30.89 13.94
N LEU A 5 -10.40 31.82 13.19
CA LEU A 5 -9.29 31.53 12.27
C LEU A 5 -8.02 31.10 13.01
N ALA A 6 -7.73 31.73 14.16
CA ALA A 6 -6.60 31.36 15.01
C ALA A 6 -6.74 29.91 15.53
N ASN A 7 -7.92 29.55 16.04
CA ASN A 7 -8.17 28.22 16.58
C ASN A 7 -8.01 27.09 15.55
N ILE A 8 -8.43 27.30 14.28
CA ILE A 8 -8.23 26.31 13.21
C ILE A 8 -6.74 26.08 12.92
N LYS A 9 -5.94 27.15 12.87
CA LYS A 9 -4.50 27.07 12.59
C LYS A 9 -3.76 26.28 13.66
N ASP A 10 -4.11 26.49 14.93
CA ASP A 10 -3.53 25.77 16.06
C ASP A 10 -3.94 24.29 16.11
N ARG A 11 -5.19 23.96 15.72
CA ARG A 11 -5.66 22.57 15.60
C ARG A 11 -4.91 21.78 14.53
N ILE A 12 -4.70 22.36 13.33
CA ILE A 12 -3.97 21.69 12.25
C ILE A 12 -2.49 21.52 12.62
N LYS A 13 -1.87 22.56 13.19
CA LYS A 13 -0.46 22.50 13.61
C LYS A 13 -0.21 21.42 14.66
N SER A 14 -1.10 21.30 15.64
CA SER A 14 -1.04 20.25 16.64
C SER A 14 -1.29 18.86 16.04
N PHE A 15 -2.24 18.70 15.12
CA PHE A 15 -2.50 17.41 14.44
C PHE A 15 -1.28 16.91 13.65
N ILE A 16 -0.65 17.78 12.85
CA ILE A 16 0.59 17.45 12.11
C ILE A 16 1.71 17.06 13.08
N LEU A 17 1.81 17.72 14.23
CA LEU A 17 2.81 17.42 15.25
C LEU A 17 2.58 16.04 15.89
N GLN A 18 1.32 15.66 16.12
CA GLN A 18 0.97 14.32 16.62
C GLN A 18 1.27 13.24 15.57
N CYS A 19 0.90 13.46 14.30
CA CYS A 19 1.24 12.54 13.21
C CYS A 19 2.75 12.32 13.11
N LYS A 20 3.56 13.37 13.27
CA LYS A 20 5.02 13.26 13.28
C LYS A 20 5.53 12.34 14.41
N ARG A 21 4.95 12.41 15.61
CA ARG A 21 5.31 11.51 16.72
C ARG A 21 4.99 10.06 16.42
N VAL A 22 3.82 9.79 15.84
CA VAL A 22 3.42 8.44 15.43
C VAL A 22 4.35 7.89 14.36
N LEU A 23 4.72 8.69 13.36
CA LEU A 23 5.67 8.31 12.31
C LEU A 23 7.09 8.04 12.84
N LEU A 24 7.48 8.70 13.94
CA LEU A 24 8.78 8.46 14.60
C LEU A 24 8.78 7.18 15.46
N VAL A 25 7.63 6.80 16.01
CA VAL A 25 7.46 5.54 16.77
C VAL A 25 7.26 4.35 15.84
N ALA A 26 6.79 4.57 14.62
CA ALA A 26 6.70 3.54 13.60
C ALA A 26 8.11 3.01 13.25
N SER A 27 8.37 1.74 13.55
CA SER A 27 9.63 1.08 13.23
C SER A 27 9.86 1.08 11.72
N LYS A 28 10.92 1.74 11.26
CA LYS A 28 11.36 1.66 9.87
C LYS A 28 11.82 0.22 9.61
N PRO A 29 11.27 -0.49 8.61
CA PRO A 29 11.65 -1.87 8.35
C PRO A 29 13.14 -1.96 8.02
N ASN A 30 13.80 -2.99 8.54
CA ASN A 30 15.20 -3.24 8.19
C ASN A 30 15.29 -3.69 6.72
N LYS A 31 16.44 -3.47 6.08
CA LYS A 31 16.67 -3.88 4.67
C LYS A 31 16.47 -5.38 4.47
N GLU A 32 16.80 -6.19 5.48
CA GLU A 32 16.61 -7.64 5.47
C GLU A 32 15.13 -8.05 5.52
N GLU A 33 14.35 -7.45 6.43
CA GLU A 33 12.90 -7.68 6.54
C GLU A 33 12.18 -7.26 5.27
N PHE A 34 12.56 -6.10 4.71
CA PHE A 34 12.01 -5.64 3.44
C PHE A 34 12.33 -6.62 2.30
N ARG A 35 13.56 -7.14 2.24
CA ARG A 35 13.94 -8.15 1.23
C ARG A 35 13.17 -9.45 1.41
N GLN A 36 12.92 -9.90 2.64
CA GLN A 36 12.11 -11.09 2.90
C GLN A 36 10.66 -10.87 2.48
N ALA A 37 10.06 -9.75 2.88
CA ALA A 37 8.70 -9.39 2.48
C ALA A 37 8.58 -9.37 0.96
N VAL A 38 9.44 -8.64 0.25
CA VAL A 38 9.42 -8.54 -1.22
C VAL A 38 9.58 -9.90 -1.89
N LYS A 39 10.44 -10.80 -1.37
CA LYS A 39 10.57 -12.16 -1.91
C LYS A 39 9.25 -12.95 -1.80
N ILE A 40 8.62 -12.91 -0.63
CA ILE A 40 7.37 -13.64 -0.38
C ILE A 40 6.23 -13.06 -1.23
N THR A 41 6.06 -11.74 -1.21
CA THR A 41 5.02 -11.07 -2.00
C THR A 41 5.27 -11.22 -3.50
N GLY A 42 6.52 -11.16 -3.93
CA GLY A 42 6.92 -11.35 -5.32
C GLY A 42 6.57 -12.74 -5.84
N ILE A 43 6.83 -13.79 -5.05
CA ILE A 43 6.43 -15.16 -5.39
C ILE A 43 4.90 -15.26 -5.49
N GLY A 44 4.16 -14.66 -4.55
CA GLY A 44 2.69 -14.64 -4.59
C GLY A 44 2.14 -13.97 -5.85
N ILE A 45 2.69 -12.82 -6.25
CA ILE A 45 2.28 -12.10 -7.46
C ILE A 45 2.53 -12.94 -8.71
N VAL A 46 3.69 -13.61 -8.80
CA VAL A 46 4.01 -14.47 -9.96
C VAL A 46 3.05 -15.65 -10.05
N ILE A 47 2.73 -16.30 -8.93
CA ILE A 47 1.80 -17.43 -8.89
C ILE A 47 0.39 -16.98 -9.30
N LEU A 48 -0.13 -15.92 -8.70
CA LEU A 48 -1.45 -15.39 -9.02
C LEU A 48 -1.53 -14.91 -10.48
N GLY A 49 -0.48 -14.27 -10.98
CA GLY A 49 -0.36 -13.85 -12.37
C GLY A 49 -0.37 -15.02 -13.34
N LEU A 50 0.36 -16.09 -13.05
CA LEU A 50 0.35 -17.31 -13.87
C LEU A 50 -1.01 -17.99 -13.86
N ILE A 51 -1.65 -18.13 -12.70
CA ILE A 51 -2.99 -18.73 -12.61
C ILE A 51 -3.99 -17.94 -13.44
N GLY A 52 -4.01 -16.60 -13.28
CA GLY A 52 -4.87 -15.72 -14.08
C GLY A 52 -4.56 -15.80 -15.57
N PHE A 53 -3.28 -15.88 -15.93
CA PHE A 53 -2.84 -16.02 -17.32
C PHE A 53 -3.29 -17.34 -17.96
N ILE A 54 -3.20 -18.45 -17.24
CA ILE A 54 -3.67 -19.75 -17.74
C ILE A 54 -5.19 -19.74 -17.94
N ILE A 55 -5.95 -19.18 -16.98
CA ILE A 55 -7.41 -19.03 -17.11
C ILE A 55 -7.74 -18.19 -18.35
N PHE A 56 -7.03 -17.06 -18.54
CA PHE A 56 -7.23 -16.20 -19.69
C PHE A 56 -6.94 -16.92 -21.02
N LEU A 57 -5.84 -17.68 -21.11
CA LEU A 57 -5.50 -18.43 -22.32
C LEU A 57 -6.56 -19.48 -22.65
N VAL A 58 -7.01 -20.25 -21.65
CA VAL A 58 -8.07 -21.26 -21.83
C VAL A 58 -9.37 -20.60 -22.29
N PHE A 59 -9.74 -19.49 -21.65
CA PHE A 59 -10.96 -18.76 -22.01
C PHE A 59 -10.88 -18.17 -23.42
N GLN A 60 -9.73 -17.60 -23.79
CA GLN A 60 -9.51 -17.03 -25.13
C GLN A 60 -9.60 -18.11 -26.22
N ILE A 61 -9.00 -19.28 -26.01
CA ILE A 61 -9.07 -20.40 -26.96
C ILE A 61 -10.50 -20.94 -27.06
N LEU A 62 -11.23 -21.05 -25.95
CA LEU A 62 -12.59 -21.58 -25.93
C LEU A 62 -13.59 -20.60 -26.55
N VAL A 63 -13.49 -19.31 -26.24
CA VAL A 63 -14.33 -18.23 -26.82
C VAL A 63 -14.03 -18.01 -28.30
N PHE A 64 -12.76 -18.03 -28.73
CA PHE A 64 -12.42 -17.82 -30.15
C PHE A 64 -12.93 -18.97 -31.04
N ARG A 65 -13.14 -20.16 -30.47
CA ARG A 65 -13.62 -21.35 -31.18
C ARG A 65 -15.15 -21.39 -31.33
N LEU A 66 -15.90 -20.67 -30.48
CA LEU A 66 -17.37 -20.63 -30.47
C LEU A 66 -17.90 -19.47 -31.30
#